data_AF-E2AEH9-F1
#
_entry.id   AF-E2AEH9-F1
#
_cell.length_a   1.000
_cell.length_b   1.000
_cell.length_c   1.000
_cell.angle_alpha   90.00
_cell.angle_beta   90.00
_cell.angle_gamma   90.00
#
_symmetry.space_group_name_H-M   'P 1'
#
loop_
_entity.id
_entity.type
_entity.pdbx_description
1 polymer ?
#
loop_
_entity_poly.entity_id
_entity_poly.type
_entity_poly.pdbx_seq_one_letter_code
_entity_poly.pdbx_strand_id
1 'polypeptide(L)' 'NIGYKCFNRLTKFIKAHKDKTPSHHNNNIIYQIQCKDCDATYVGQTKRQLKTRIKEHKNNFYQPNAKL' A
#
# COMPACT_ATOMS: atom_id res chain seq x y z
N ASN A 1 -27.92 -21.04 -12.88
CA ASN A 1 -27.40 -20.27 -11.74
C ASN A 1 -28.04 -18.88 -11.77
N ILE A 2 -29.06 -18.61 -10.95
CA ILE A 2 -29.78 -17.33 -10.96
C ILE A 2 -29.30 -16.50 -9.75
N GLY A 3 -28.61 -15.39 -10.02
CA GLY A 3 -28.14 -14.47 -9.00
C GLY A 3 -29.16 -13.36 -8.73
N TYR A 4 -29.53 -13.16 -7.46
CA TYR A 4 -30.39 -12.05 -7.04
C TYR A 4 -29.56 -10.80 -6.73
N LYS A 5 -29.91 -9.66 -7.34
CA LYS A 5 -29.22 -8.38 -7.14
C LYS A 5 -30.17 -7.34 -6.53
N CYS A 6 -29.98 -6.99 -5.26
CA CYS A 6 -30.71 -5.90 -4.62
C CYS A 6 -30.34 -4.55 -5.23
N PHE A 7 -31.34 -3.82 -5.72
CA PHE A 7 -31.20 -2.48 -6.28
C PHE A 7 -31.25 -1.37 -5.22
N ASN A 8 -31.87 -1.60 -4.06
CA ASN A 8 -31.99 -0.62 -2.98
C ASN A 8 -30.85 -0.75 -1.97
N ARG A 9 -29.61 -0.52 -2.42
CA ARG A 9 -28.45 -0.52 -1.52
C ARG A 9 -28.40 0.80 -0.76
N LEU A 10 -28.22 0.72 0.56
CA LEU A 10 -28.01 1.90 1.43
C LEU A 10 -26.88 2.80 0.94
N THR A 11 -25.89 2.25 0.23
CA THR A 11 -24.80 3.00 -0.42
C THR A 11 -25.26 4.05 -1.43
N LYS A 12 -26.50 3.97 -1.92
CA LYS A 12 -27.12 5.02 -2.75
C LYS A 12 -27.39 6.31 -1.97
N PHE A 13 -27.72 6.18 -0.69
CA PHE A 13 -28.11 7.28 0.18
C PHE A 13 -27.00 7.64 1.18
N ILE A 14 -26.36 6.64 1.75
CA ILE A 14 -25.26 6.76 2.70
C ILE A 14 -23.96 6.53 1.93
N LYS A 15 -23.40 7.61 1.38
CA LYS A 15 -22.02 7.60 0.89
C LYS A 15 -21.10 7.60 2.10
N ALA A 16 -20.11 6.72 2.11
CA ALA A 16 -19.01 6.87 3.05
C ALA A 16 -18.28 8.17 2.70
N HIS A 17 -18.55 9.25 3.43
CA HIS A 17 -17.83 10.52 3.33
C HIS A 17 -16.48 10.39 4.05
N LYS A 18 -15.71 9.35 3.69
CA LYS A 18 -14.33 9.20 4.12
C LYS A 18 -13.47 9.68 2.98
N ASP A 19 -12.53 10.55 3.29
CA ASP A 19 -11.51 10.94 2.32
C ASP A 19 -10.72 9.73 1.88
N LYS A 20 -10.29 9.73 0.62
CA LYS A 20 -9.38 8.71 0.12
C LYS A 20 -8.08 8.82 0.87
N THR A 21 -7.59 7.70 1.41
CA THR A 21 -6.26 7.67 2.02
C THR A 21 -5.20 7.88 0.94
N PRO A 22 -4.21 8.76 1.16
CA PRO A 22 -3.08 8.88 0.24
C PRO A 22 -2.35 7.54 0.12
N SER A 23 -1.83 7.21 -1.06
CA SER A 23 -1.20 5.90 -1.34
C SER A 23 -0.15 5.49 -0.29
N HIS A 24 0.67 6.43 0.18
CA HIS A 24 1.70 6.18 1.20
C HIS A 24 1.18 5.80 2.60
N HIS A 25 -0.11 6.03 2.87
CA HIS A 25 -0.77 5.64 4.12
C HIS A 25 -1.44 4.27 4.04
N ASN A 26 -1.45 3.64 2.88
CA ASN A 26 -2.01 2.30 2.71
C ASN A 26 -1.10 1.24 3.33
N ASN A 27 -1.73 0.15 3.78
CA ASN A 27 -1.16 -1.00 4.45
C ASN A 27 -1.69 -2.29 3.80
N ASN A 28 -0.99 -3.41 4.01
CA ASN A 28 -1.28 -4.70 3.33
C ASN A 28 -1.24 -4.62 1.80
N ILE A 29 -0.25 -3.88 1.27
CA ILE A 29 -0.08 -3.68 -0.18
C ILE A 29 1.25 -4.26 -0.67
N ILE A 30 1.32 -4.49 -1.97
CA ILE A 30 2.55 -4.69 -2.73
C ILE A 30 2.96 -3.34 -3.29
N TYR A 31 4.25 -3.01 -3.21
CA TYR A 31 4.81 -1.76 -3.74
C TYR A 31 6.06 -2.02 -4.57
N GLN A 32 6.36 -1.08 -5.45
CA GLN A 32 7.48 -1.12 -6.39
C GLN A 32 8.36 0.13 -6.21
N ILE A 33 9.68 -0.05 -6.20
CA ILE A 33 10.68 1.02 -6.23
C ILE A 33 11.55 0.79 -7.47
N GLN A 34 11.49 1.72 -8.42
CA GLN A 34 12.31 1.69 -9.63
C GLN A 34 13.66 2.37 -9.37
N CYS A 35 14.75 1.77 -9.86
CA CYS A 35 16.04 2.43 -9.88
C CYS A 35 16.00 3.59 -10.89
N LYS A 36 16.63 4.71 -10.55
CA LYS A 36 16.69 5.86 -11.47
C LYS A 36 17.78 5.70 -12.53
N ASP A 37 18.81 4.93 -12.23
CA ASP A 37 20.03 4.85 -13.03
C ASP A 37 20.14 3.54 -13.83
N CYS A 38 19.17 2.62 -13.69
CA CYS A 38 19.10 1.40 -14.48
C CYS A 38 17.67 0.80 -14.49
N ASP A 39 17.45 -0.24 -15.30
CA ASP A 39 16.14 -0.92 -15.43
C ASP A 39 15.78 -1.83 -14.25
N ALA A 40 16.58 -1.84 -13.19
CA ALA A 40 16.32 -2.64 -12.02
C ALA A 40 15.10 -2.11 -11.23
N THR A 41 14.34 -3.05 -10.67
CA THR A 41 13.16 -2.75 -9.88
C THR A 41 13.13 -3.62 -8.62
N TYR A 42 12.89 -2.99 -7.47
CA TYR A 42 12.60 -3.69 -6.22
C TYR A 42 11.09 -3.78 -6.02
N VAL A 43 10.56 -4.99 -5.82
CA VAL A 43 9.16 -5.23 -5.46
C VAL A 43 9.10 -5.85 -4.07
N GLY A 44 8.25 -5.29 -3.21
CA GLY A 44 8.09 -5.77 -1.83
C GLY A 44 6.65 -5.75 -1.37
N GLN A 45 6.34 -6.57 -0.36
CA GLN A 45 5.06 -6.57 0.34
C GLN A 45 5.22 -5.98 1.73
N THR A 46 4.19 -5.28 2.23
CA THR A 46 4.16 -4.77 3.60
C THR A 46 2.79 -4.91 4.25
N LYS A 47 2.76 -5.38 5.50
CA LYS A 47 1.58 -5.29 6.37
C LYS A 47 1.47 -3.92 7.07
N ARG A 48 2.58 -3.20 7.22
CA ARG A 48 2.65 -1.84 7.78
C ARG A 48 2.28 -0.79 6.72
N GLN A 49 2.05 0.45 7.13
CA GLN A 49 1.88 1.57 6.20
C GLN A 49 3.12 1.72 5.31
N LEU A 50 2.90 1.99 4.01
CA LEU A 50 3.97 2.10 3.02
C LEU A 50 5.04 3.13 3.43
N LYS A 51 4.63 4.30 3.96
CA LYS A 51 5.57 5.33 4.43
C LYS A 51 6.56 4.80 5.48
N THR A 52 6.08 3.97 6.41
CA THR A 52 6.89 3.40 7.48
C THR A 52 7.87 2.38 6.91
N ARG A 53 7.40 1.48 6.04
CA ARG A 53 8.25 0.46 5.40
C ARG A 53 9.38 1.07 4.56
N ILE A 54 9.10 2.15 3.83
CA ILE A 54 10.11 2.87 3.03
C ILE A 54 11.17 3.50 3.95
N LYS A 55 10.77 4.11 5.07
CA LYS A 55 11.70 4.69 6.05
C LYS A 55 12.63 3.63 6.66
N GLU A 56 12.07 2.49 7.07
CA GLU A 56 12.85 1.35 7.57
C GLU A 56 13.85 0.84 6.53
N HIS A 57 13.41 0.68 5.28
CA HIS A 57 14.27 0.20 4.20
C HIS A 57 15.45 1.14 3.97
N LYS A 58 15.19 2.46 3.89
CA LYS A 58 16.23 3.49 3.80
C LYS A 58 17.21 3.41 4.96
N ASN A 59 16.71 3.35 6.20
CA ASN A 59 17.55 3.27 7.38
C ASN A 59 18.46 2.03 7.36
N ASN A 60 17.95 0.87 6.93
CA ASN A 60 18.73 -0.36 6.82
C ASN A 60 19.86 -0.25 5.79
N PHE A 61 19.66 0.46 4.67
CA PHE A 61 20.74 0.71 3.71
C PHE A 61 21.89 1.53 4.31
N TYR A 62 21.56 2.53 5.14
CA TYR A 62 22.57 3.37 5.80
C TYR A 62 23.21 2.72 7.03
N GLN A 63 22.56 1.69 7.60
CA GLN A 63 23.06 0.95 8.76
C GLN A 63 23.18 -0.54 8.41
N PRO A 64 24.17 -0.93 7.58
CA PRO A 64 24.32 -2.29 7.07
C PRO A 64 24.51 -3.35 8.16
N ASN A 65 24.83 -2.95 9.40
CA ASN A 65 25.14 -3.85 10.53
C ASN A 65 24.11 -3.77 11.68
N ALA A 66 22.90 -3.26 11.45
CA ALA A 66 21.84 -3.29 12.45
C ALA A 66 21.19 -4.69 12.51
N LYS A 67 21.87 -5.61 13.21
CA LYS A 67 21.49 -7.00 13.56
C LYS A 67 21.80 -8.07 12.51
N LEU A 68 22.97 -8.71 12.69
CA LEU A 68 23.02 -10.17 12.82
C LEU A 68 22.62 -10.54 14.25
#